data_AF-A0A0F9MRJ8-F1
#
_entry.id   AF-A0A0F9MRJ8-F1
#
_cell.length_a   1.000
_cell.length_b   1.000
_cell.length_c   1.000
_cell.angle_alpha   90.00
_cell.angle_beta   90.00
_cell.angle_gamma   90.00
#
_symmetry.space_group_name_H-M   'P 1'
#
loop_
_entity.id
_entity.type
_entity.pdbx_description
1 polymer ?
#
loop_
_entity_poly.entity_id
_entity_poly.type
_entity_poly.pdbx_seq_one_letter_code
_entity_poly.pdbx_strand_id
1 'polypeptide(L)'
;MSDNIKPTKCCGPGTYKCAIPMPIDGRRRDIDFCVADIVAALNAANILTIASCCGHGKVDGSILIADGRELKIINGVRPWERHDAIG
;
A
#
# COMPACT_ATOMS: atom_id res chain seq x y z
N MET A 1 -10.62 -21.95 1.15
CA MET A 1 -10.06 -21.00 2.13
C MET A 1 -8.68 -20.66 1.63
N SER A 2 -8.53 -19.53 0.93
CA SER A 2 -7.21 -19.11 0.44
C SER A 2 -6.45 -18.55 1.64
N ASP A 3 -5.33 -19.19 1.98
CA ASP A 3 -4.46 -18.79 3.07
C ASP A 3 -4.16 -17.27 2.98
N ASN A 4 -4.42 -16.55 4.08
CA ASN A 4 -4.04 -15.14 4.25
C ASN A 4 -2.51 -15.04 4.40
N ILE A 5 -1.78 -15.43 3.36
CA ILE A 5 -0.32 -15.34 3.34
C ILE A 5 0.03 -13.88 3.12
N LYS A 6 0.52 -13.23 4.17
CA LYS A 6 1.14 -11.90 4.09
C LYS A 6 2.24 -11.93 3.01
N PRO A 7 2.18 -11.09 1.97
CA PRO A 7 3.22 -11.04 0.96
C PRO A 7 4.58 -10.75 1.58
N THR A 8 5.58 -11.57 1.26
CA THR A 8 6.96 -11.43 1.75
C THR A 8 7.84 -10.57 0.85
N LYS A 9 7.34 -10.21 -0.34
CA LYS A 9 8.02 -9.34 -1.31
C LYS A 9 7.02 -8.58 -2.17
N CYS A 10 7.48 -7.46 -2.72
CA CYS A 10 6.75 -6.70 -3.72
C CYS A 10 6.76 -7.46 -5.06
N CYS A 11 5.80 -7.16 -5.92
CA CYS A 11 5.75 -7.64 -7.28
C CYS A 11 6.07 -6.53 -8.28
N GLY A 12 6.24 -6.89 -9.55
CA GLY A 12 6.49 -5.91 -10.61
C GLY A 12 5.24 -5.05 -10.91
N PRO A 13 5.42 -3.87 -11.52
CA PRO A 13 4.30 -3.03 -11.94
C PRO A 13 3.38 -3.80 -12.91
N GLY A 14 2.08 -3.54 -12.82
CA GLY A 14 1.05 -4.24 -13.61
C GLY A 14 0.73 -5.65 -13.12
N THR A 15 1.32 -6.08 -12.01
CA THR A 15 0.99 -7.34 -11.34
C THR A 15 0.37 -7.06 -9.97
N TYR A 16 -0.58 -7.90 -9.55
CA TYR A 16 -1.35 -7.70 -8.32
C TYR A 16 -1.00 -8.73 -7.24
N LYS A 17 0.17 -9.38 -7.34
CA LYS A 17 0.56 -10.51 -6.47
C LYS A 17 0.87 -10.09 -5.03
N CYS A 18 1.27 -8.84 -4.81
CA CYS A 18 1.48 -8.30 -3.47
C CYS A 18 0.28 -7.50 -2.95
N ALA A 19 -0.87 -7.53 -3.63
CA ALA A 19 -2.04 -6.79 -3.16
C ALA A 19 -2.78 -7.58 -2.08
N ILE A 20 -3.31 -6.87 -1.08
CA ILE A 20 -4.19 -7.42 -0.05
C ILE A 20 -5.57 -6.77 -0.10
N PRO A 21 -6.64 -7.52 0.17
CA PRO A 21 -7.98 -6.95 0.17
C PRO A 21 -8.22 -6.10 1.42
N MET A 22 -8.84 -4.94 1.21
CA MET A 22 -9.28 -4.03 2.26
C MET A 22 -10.70 -3.53 1.99
N PRO A 23 -11.59 -3.48 3.00
CA PRO A 23 -12.89 -2.84 2.87
C PRO A 23 -12.72 -1.32 2.94
N ILE A 24 -12.84 -0.62 1.80
CA ILE A 24 -12.75 0.84 1.70
C ILE A 24 -14.00 1.33 0.96
N ASP A 25 -14.70 2.32 1.52
CA ASP A 25 -15.91 2.91 0.92
C ASP A 25 -16.99 1.86 0.58
N GLY A 26 -17.24 0.94 1.53
CA GLY A 26 -18.21 -0.14 1.36
C GLY A 26 -17.86 -1.16 0.27
N ARG A 27 -16.66 -1.11 -0.32
CA ARG A 27 -16.20 -2.00 -1.40
C ARG A 27 -14.91 -2.70 -1.02
N ARG A 28 -14.68 -3.88 -1.59
CA ARG A 28 -13.37 -4.54 -1.56
C ARG A 28 -12.42 -3.82 -2.53
N ARG A 29 -11.29 -3.34 -2.01
CA ARG A 29 -10.17 -2.79 -2.79
C ARG A 29 -8.94 -3.65 -2.55
N ASP A 30 -8.18 -3.94 -3.60
CA ASP A 30 -6.90 -4.63 -3.47
C ASP A 30 -5.80 -3.56 -3.42
N ILE A 31 -5.08 -3.52 -2.29
CA ILE A 31 -4.08 -2.50 -1.97
C ILE A 31 -2.70 -3.14 -1.93
N ASP A 32 -1.72 -2.52 -2.58
CA ASP A 32 -0.32 -2.96 -2.47
C ASP A 32 0.09 -3.09 -1.00
N PHE A 33 0.51 -4.29 -0.61
CA PHE A 33 0.86 -4.60 0.78
C PHE A 33 1.95 -3.67 1.34
N CYS A 34 2.82 -3.13 0.48
CA CYS A 34 3.87 -2.18 0.86
C CYS A 34 3.36 -0.89 1.53
N VAL A 35 2.12 -0.49 1.24
CA VAL A 35 1.53 0.79 1.69
C VAL A 35 0.19 0.59 2.39
N ALA A 36 -0.19 -0.67 2.63
CA ALA A 36 -1.51 -1.01 3.12
C ALA A 36 -1.75 -0.50 4.55
N ASP A 37 -0.72 -0.41 5.39
CA ASP A 37 -0.80 0.20 6.72
C ASP A 37 -1.09 1.71 6.64
N ILE A 38 -0.43 2.43 5.73
CA ILE A 38 -0.68 3.86 5.50
C ILE A 38 -2.09 4.08 4.96
N VAL A 39 -2.51 3.28 3.97
CA VAL A 39 -3.87 3.36 3.41
C VAL A 39 -4.92 3.05 4.48
N ALA A 40 -4.70 2.04 5.31
CA ALA A 40 -5.60 1.70 6.42
C ALA A 40 -5.68 2.84 7.44
N ALA A 41 -4.53 3.41 7.84
CA ALA A 41 -4.47 4.50 8.80
C ALA A 41 -5.18 5.76 8.31
N LEU A 42 -4.98 6.14 7.04
CA LEU A 42 -5.67 7.28 6.44
C LEU A 42 -7.19 7.08 6.43
N ASN A 43 -7.67 5.95 5.93
CA ASN A 43 -9.12 5.68 5.89
C ASN A 43 -9.74 5.54 7.29
N ALA A 44 -9.04 4.94 8.25
CA ALA A 44 -9.49 4.87 9.64
C ALA A 44 -9.60 6.26 10.30
N ALA A 45 -8.77 7.22 9.89
CA ALA A 45 -8.82 8.62 10.29
C ALA A 45 -9.84 9.46 9.50
N ASN A 46 -10.69 8.82 8.68
CA ASN A 46 -11.63 9.47 7.77
C ASN A 46 -10.97 10.38 6.71
N ILE A 47 -9.70 10.12 6.40
CA ILE A 47 -8.95 10.72 5.28
C ILE A 47 -9.04 9.73 4.12
N LEU A 48 -10.09 9.86 3.33
CA LEU A 48 -10.44 8.87 2.31
C LEU A 48 -9.41 8.83 1.18
N THR A 49 -8.94 7.63 0.84
CA THR A 49 -8.05 7.42 -0.31
C THR A 49 -8.84 7.04 -1.55
N ILE A 50 -8.43 7.57 -2.71
CA ILE A 50 -9.06 7.26 -4.01
C ILE A 50 -8.23 6.28 -4.86
N ALA A 51 -6.91 6.30 -4.69
CA ALA A 51 -5.98 5.38 -5.34
C ALA A 51 -4.67 5.31 -4.56
N SER A 52 -3.94 4.21 -4.72
CA SER A 52 -2.61 4.04 -4.14
C SER A 52 -1.74 3.11 -5.00
N CYS A 53 -0.45 3.40 -5.08
CA CYS A 53 0.57 2.52 -5.66
C CYS A 53 1.85 2.67 -4.85
N CYS A 54 2.51 1.57 -4.52
CA CYS A 54 3.79 1.62 -3.81
C CYS A 54 4.98 1.99 -4.71
N GLY A 55 4.75 2.12 -6.02
CA GLY A 55 5.79 2.38 -7.03
C GLY A 55 6.64 1.16 -7.38
N HIS A 56 6.38 0.01 -6.76
CA HIS A 56 7.03 -1.29 -7.03
C HIS A 56 8.57 -1.26 -6.98
N GLY A 57 9.16 -0.30 -6.25
CA GLY A 57 10.61 -0.07 -6.23
C GLY A 57 11.20 0.32 -7.59
N LYS A 58 10.36 0.84 -8.49
CA LYS A 58 10.74 1.32 -9.84
C LYS A 58 10.56 2.82 -9.98
N VAL A 59 9.56 3.36 -9.29
CA VAL A 59 9.23 4.78 -9.22
C VAL A 59 8.80 5.11 -7.80
N ASP A 60 8.67 6.40 -7.49
CA ASP A 60 8.06 6.83 -6.24
C ASP A 60 6.62 6.33 -6.13
N GLY A 61 6.24 5.90 -4.94
CA GLY A 61 4.86 5.55 -4.64
C GLY A 61 3.99 6.78 -4.46
N SER A 62 2.69 6.60 -4.57
CA SER A 62 1.72 7.65 -4.29
C SER A 62 0.44 7.10 -3.66
N ILE A 63 -0.17 7.93 -2.83
CA ILE A 63 -1.53 7.75 -2.32
C ILE A 63 -2.30 9.03 -2.62
N LEU A 64 -3.33 8.91 -3.44
CA LEU A 64 -4.24 10.00 -3.78
C LEU A 64 -5.37 10.06 -2.75
N ILE A 65 -5.61 11.26 -2.21
CA ILE A 65 -6.61 11.54 -1.19
C ILE A 65 -7.82 12.22 -1.84
N ALA A 66 -9.02 11.88 -1.38
CA ALA A 66 -10.28 12.36 -1.96
C ALA A 66 -10.45 13.89 -1.92
N ASP A 67 -9.74 14.57 -1.01
CA ASP A 67 -9.76 16.04 -0.89
C ASP A 67 -8.78 16.76 -1.82
N GLY A 68 -8.14 16.03 -2.75
CA GLY A 68 -7.23 16.58 -3.76
C GLY A 68 -5.77 16.61 -3.34
N ARG A 69 -5.43 16.17 -2.12
CA ARG A 69 -4.04 16.01 -1.68
C ARG A 69 -3.41 14.72 -2.22
N GLU A 70 -2.08 14.71 -2.33
CA GLU A 70 -1.29 13.52 -2.66
C GLU A 70 -0.21 13.31 -1.60
N LEU A 71 -0.07 12.08 -1.13
CA LEU A 71 1.06 11.63 -0.33
C LEU A 71 2.04 10.88 -1.24
N LYS A 72 3.25 11.39 -1.38
CA LYS A 72 4.34 10.72 -2.12
C LYS A 72 5.15 9.82 -1.18
N ILE A 73 5.52 8.65 -1.66
CA ILE A 73 6.40 7.70 -0.98
C ILE A 73 7.72 7.69 -1.73
N ILE A 74 8.69 8.43 -1.21
CA ILE A 74 10.04 8.58 -1.76
C ILE A 74 10.98 7.75 -0.88
N ASN A 75 11.77 6.86 -1.49
CA ASN A 75 12.68 5.96 -0.76
C ASN A 75 11.99 5.15 0.35
N GLY A 76 10.71 4.80 0.18
CA GLY A 76 9.94 4.08 1.18
C GLY A 76 10.55 2.71 1.47
N VAL A 77 10.84 2.44 2.75
CA VAL A 77 11.26 1.11 3.20
C VAL A 77 10.03 0.22 3.29
N ARG A 78 10.05 -0.92 2.61
CA ARG A 78 8.91 -1.83 2.56
C ARG A 78 8.77 -2.59 3.89
N PRO A 79 7.56 -3.06 4.26
CA PRO A 79 7.33 -3.69 5.57
C PRO A 79 8.26 -4.88 5.89
N TRP A 80 8.80 -5.56 4.88
CA TRP A 80 9.74 -6.67 5.03
C TRP A 80 11.23 -6.26 4.93
N GLU A 81 11.53 -5.02 4.54
CA GLU A 81 12.90 -4.48 4.49
C GLU A 81 13.34 -3.93 5.85
N ARG A 82 12.42 -3.83 6.83
CA ARG A 82 12.66 -3.27 8.17
C ARG A 82 13.00 -4.28 9.28
N HIS A 83 13.59 -5.44 8.98
CA HIS A 83 14.00 -6.34 10.07
C HIS A 83 15.45 -6.11 10.54
N ASP A 84 16.32 -5.47 9.75
CA ASP A 84 17.75 -5.40 10.10
C ASP A 84 18.49 -4.10 9.69
N ALA A 85 17.81 -3.12 9.08
CA ALA A 85 18.46 -1.96 8.46
C ALA A 85 18.41 -0.64 9.26
N ILE A 86 18.17 -0.70 10.58
CA ILE A 86 18.46 0.42 11.49
C ILE A 86 19.69 0.04 12.29
N GLY A 87 20.85 0.22 11.65
CA GLY A 87 22.13 0.41 12.34
C GLY A 87 22.31 1.87 12.70
#